data_AF-A0A810N013-F1
#
_entry.id   AF-A0A810N013-F1
#
_cell.length_a   1.000
_cell.length_b   1.000
_cell.length_c   1.000
_cell.angle_alpha   90.00
_cell.angle_beta   90.00
_cell.angle_gamma   90.00
#
_symmetry.space_group_name_H-M   'P 1'
#
loop_
_entity.id
_entity.type
_entity.pdbx_description
1 polymer ?
#
loop_
_entity_poly.entity_id
_entity_poly.type
_entity_poly.pdbx_seq_one_letter_code
_entity_poly.pdbx_strand_id
1 'polypeptide(L)'
;MTAPSRSYYAVPDPADPTAMTYWRTGRRGLAMWPPKARYGPLLFAADVPPGLKGLDREAFIRNWAATVRTPWQEAVNAAIEIDPDGCAAMFAVFMTRCCYCGRRLTDPESKAYGIGPECRRGVPAPVLAAMANAVGRAHGLHVQTAKNARPEGATP
;
A
#
# COMPACT_ATOMS: atom_id res chain seq x y z
N MET A 1 -31.01 -3.33 2.79
CA MET A 1 -29.74 -3.81 2.20
C MET A 1 -28.59 -3.19 2.97
N THR A 2 -27.91 -3.95 3.81
CA THR A 2 -26.75 -3.48 4.58
C THR A 2 -25.57 -3.27 3.63
N ALA A 3 -24.89 -2.13 3.71
CA ALA A 3 -23.71 -1.91 2.88
C ALA A 3 -22.66 -2.99 3.19
N PRO A 4 -22.00 -3.60 2.19
CA PRO A 4 -20.96 -4.57 2.45
C PRO A 4 -19.85 -3.93 3.30
N SER A 5 -19.44 -4.62 4.36
CA SER A 5 -18.32 -4.20 5.21
C SER A 5 -17.08 -4.04 4.33
N ARG A 6 -16.41 -2.89 4.46
CA ARG A 6 -15.14 -2.65 3.76
C ARG A 6 -14.04 -3.39 4.51
N SER A 7 -13.33 -4.27 3.83
CA SER A 7 -12.12 -4.94 4.31
C SER A 7 -10.89 -4.18 3.82
N TYR A 8 -9.81 -4.24 4.59
CA TYR A 8 -8.54 -3.59 4.27
C TYR A 8 -7.42 -4.61 4.33
N TYR A 9 -6.44 -4.46 3.44
CA TYR A 9 -5.35 -5.41 3.26
C TYR A 9 -4.04 -4.65 3.06
N ALA A 10 -2.95 -5.23 3.56
CA ALA A 10 -1.60 -4.85 3.21
C ALA A 10 -0.97 -6.05 2.48
N VAL A 11 -0.34 -5.81 1.34
CA VAL A 11 0.23 -6.84 0.48
C VAL A 11 1.62 -6.38 0.03
N PRO A 12 2.68 -7.19 0.15
CA PRO A 12 3.97 -6.88 -0.46
C PRO A 12 3.81 -6.58 -1.95
N ASP A 13 4.51 -5.57 -2.48
CA ASP A 13 4.45 -5.26 -3.90
C ASP A 13 5.01 -6.44 -4.72
N PRO A 14 4.27 -7.00 -5.68
CA PRO A 14 4.75 -8.13 -6.49
C PRO A 14 6.05 -7.89 -7.26
N ALA A 15 6.30 -6.64 -7.67
CA ALA A 15 7.54 -6.27 -8.36
C ALA A 15 8.66 -5.87 -7.39
N ASP A 16 8.33 -5.58 -6.13
CA ASP A 16 9.25 -5.16 -5.09
C ASP A 16 8.75 -5.67 -3.72
N PRO A 17 8.98 -6.94 -3.32
CA PRO A 17 8.40 -7.57 -2.10
C PRO A 17 8.77 -6.92 -0.74
N THR A 18 9.57 -5.90 -0.89
CA THR A 18 10.22 -4.94 -0.04
C THR A 18 9.29 -3.80 0.34
N ALA A 19 8.56 -3.30 -0.66
CA ALA A 19 7.53 -2.30 -0.51
C ALA A 19 6.22 -2.97 -0.10
N MET A 20 5.42 -2.24 0.69
CA MET A 20 4.08 -2.64 1.06
C MET A 20 3.07 -1.81 0.27
N THR A 21 2.06 -2.48 -0.28
CA THR A 21 0.92 -1.87 -0.94
C THR A 21 -0.32 -2.07 -0.09
N TYR A 22 -1.22 -1.10 -0.13
CA TYR A 22 -2.38 -1.11 0.75
C TYR A 22 -3.66 -1.02 -0.06
N TRP A 23 -4.66 -1.77 0.36
CA TRP A 23 -5.86 -2.03 -0.42
C TRP A 23 -7.10 -2.04 0.44
N ARG A 24 -8.23 -1.78 -0.21
CA ARG A 24 -9.56 -1.90 0.38
C ARG A 24 -10.52 -2.57 -0.60
N THR A 25 -11.46 -3.35 -0.09
CA THR A 25 -12.61 -3.77 -0.89
C THR A 25 -13.60 -2.61 -1.06
N GLY A 26 -14.12 -2.46 -2.27
CA GLY A 26 -15.14 -1.49 -2.62
C GLY A 26 -16.21 -2.10 -3.52
N ARG A 27 -17.21 -1.28 -3.90
CA ARG A 27 -18.33 -1.73 -4.76
C ARG A 27 -17.88 -2.27 -6.13
N ARG A 28 -16.69 -1.91 -6.60
CA ARG A 28 -16.13 -2.31 -7.90
C ARG A 28 -14.93 -3.26 -7.75
N GLY A 29 -14.80 -3.94 -6.60
CA GLY A 29 -13.66 -4.80 -6.29
C GLY A 29 -12.57 -4.09 -5.48
N LEU A 30 -11.34 -4.60 -5.61
CA LEU A 30 -10.19 -4.14 -4.84
C LEU A 30 -9.69 -2.78 -5.37
N ALA A 31 -9.48 -1.83 -4.47
CA ALA A 31 -8.96 -0.50 -4.79
C ALA A 31 -7.81 -0.14 -3.86
N MET A 32 -6.84 0.62 -4.38
CA MET A 32 -5.71 1.09 -3.59
C MET A 32 -6.18 1.99 -2.44
N TRP A 33 -5.45 1.92 -1.34
CA TRP A 33 -5.60 2.76 -0.16
C TRP A 33 -4.27 3.43 0.18
N PRO A 34 -4.23 4.70 0.61
CA PRO A 34 -5.36 5.65 0.59
C PRO A 34 -5.85 5.95 -0.83
N PRO A 35 -7.02 6.61 -0.97
CA PRO A 35 -7.46 7.09 -2.28
C PRO A 35 -6.36 7.90 -2.97
N LYS A 36 -6.16 7.69 -4.27
CA LYS A 36 -5.09 8.30 -5.10
C LYS A 36 -3.67 7.79 -4.82
N ALA A 37 -3.49 6.79 -3.96
CA ALA A 37 -2.21 6.08 -3.89
C ALA A 37 -1.84 5.53 -5.27
N ARG A 38 -0.53 5.48 -5.53
CA ARG A 38 0.06 4.99 -6.77
C ARG A 38 1.08 3.93 -6.41
N TYR A 39 0.65 2.68 -6.39
CA TYR A 39 1.51 1.51 -6.17
C TYR A 39 1.79 0.77 -7.46
N GLY A 40 2.86 -0.01 -7.50
CA GLY A 40 3.23 -0.84 -8.63
C GLY A 40 3.74 -0.05 -9.84
N PRO A 41 3.77 -0.70 -11.01
CA PRO A 41 4.24 -0.10 -12.24
C PRO A 41 3.43 1.16 -12.59
N LEU A 42 4.16 2.24 -12.85
CA LEU A 42 3.64 3.52 -13.31
C LEU A 42 4.16 3.79 -14.71
N LEU A 43 3.27 4.25 -15.59
CA LEU A 43 3.64 4.77 -16.90
C LEU A 43 3.61 6.29 -16.84
N PHE A 44 4.77 6.91 -16.93
CA PHE A 44 4.90 8.36 -17.04
C PHE A 44 4.84 8.80 -18.49
N ALA A 45 4.56 10.09 -18.71
CA ALA A 45 4.53 10.65 -20.06
C ALA A 45 5.89 10.54 -20.76
N ALA A 46 6.99 10.59 -20.02
CA ALA A 46 8.35 10.45 -20.52
C ALA A 46 8.69 9.02 -20.99
N ASP A 47 7.95 8.01 -20.52
CA ASP A 47 8.16 6.61 -20.90
C ASP A 47 7.48 6.26 -22.23
N VAL A 48 6.61 7.15 -22.73
CA VAL A 48 5.96 6.99 -24.03
C VAL A 48 6.95 7.40 -25.12
N PRO A 49 7.26 6.52 -26.10
CA PRO A 49 8.18 6.85 -27.18
C PRO A 49 7.82 8.18 -27.87
N PRO A 50 8.81 9.06 -28.11
CA PRO A 50 8.56 10.36 -28.72
C PRO A 50 7.99 10.18 -30.13
N GLY A 51 7.05 11.04 -30.52
CA GLY A 51 6.43 11.02 -31.84
C GLY A 51 5.14 10.18 -31.94
N LEU A 52 4.84 9.32 -30.95
CA LEU A 52 3.55 8.62 -30.91
C LEU A 52 2.39 9.58 -30.68
N LYS A 53 1.36 9.51 -31.53
CA LYS A 53 0.15 10.36 -31.46
C LYS A 53 -1.10 9.51 -31.70
N GLY A 54 -2.26 10.06 -31.32
CA GLY A 54 -3.57 9.45 -31.60
C GLY A 54 -3.64 7.97 -31.21
N LEU A 55 -4.12 7.15 -32.16
CA LEU A 55 -4.34 5.72 -31.98
C LEU A 55 -3.07 4.93 -31.64
N ASP A 56 -1.90 5.32 -32.17
CA ASP A 56 -0.64 4.62 -31.89
C ASP A 56 -0.23 4.79 -30.43
N ARG A 57 -0.42 6.00 -29.89
CA ARG A 57 -0.19 6.28 -28.46
C ARG A 57 -1.15 5.50 -27.58
N GLU A 58 -2.42 5.41 -27.96
CA GLU A 58 -3.42 4.63 -27.23
C GLU A 58 -3.12 3.13 -27.26
N ALA A 59 -2.70 2.60 -28.41
CA ALA A 59 -2.29 1.22 -28.58
C ALA A 59 -1.07 0.90 -27.69
N PHE A 60 -0.08 1.79 -27.64
CA PHE A 60 1.07 1.66 -26.75
C PHE A 60 0.65 1.59 -25.27
N ILE A 61 -0.19 2.53 -24.80
CA ILE A 61 -0.66 2.56 -23.40
C ILE A 61 -1.45 1.29 -23.06
N ARG A 62 -2.31 0.83 -23.97
CA ARG A 62 -3.10 -0.40 -23.78
C ARG A 62 -2.20 -1.63 -23.69
N ASN A 63 -1.21 -1.73 -24.58
CA ASN A 63 -0.24 -2.81 -24.57
C ASN A 63 0.58 -2.81 -23.28
N TRP A 64 1.07 -1.64 -22.84
CA TRP A 64 1.77 -1.51 -21.56
C TRP A 64 0.88 -1.94 -20.39
N ALA A 65 -0.39 -1.51 -20.37
CA ALA A 65 -1.30 -1.90 -19.32
C ALA A 65 -1.53 -3.42 -19.29
N ALA A 66 -1.74 -4.04 -20.45
CA ALA A 66 -1.97 -5.48 -20.56
C ALA A 66 -0.74 -6.32 -20.16
N THR A 67 0.46 -5.87 -20.52
CA THR A 67 1.70 -6.64 -20.33
C THR A 67 2.39 -6.38 -19.00
N VAL A 68 2.21 -5.19 -18.41
CA VAL A 68 2.90 -4.78 -17.18
C VAL A 68 1.92 -4.59 -16.03
N ARG A 69 0.89 -3.77 -16.23
CA ARG A 69 0.01 -3.33 -15.13
C ARG A 69 -0.96 -4.42 -14.68
N THR A 70 -1.61 -5.10 -15.63
CA THR A 70 -2.62 -6.12 -15.35
C THR A 70 -2.04 -7.31 -14.60
N PRO A 71 -0.92 -7.94 -15.04
CA PRO A 71 -0.34 -9.08 -14.32
C PRO A 71 0.10 -8.72 -12.90
N TRP A 72 0.62 -7.50 -12.70
CA TRP A 72 0.95 -7.00 -11.38
C TRP A 72 -0.28 -6.91 -10.46
N GLN A 73 -1.41 -6.40 -10.99
CA GLN A 73 -2.64 -6.26 -10.21
C GLN A 73 -3.30 -7.62 -9.93
N GLU A 74 -3.21 -8.56 -10.86
CA GLU A 74 -3.62 -9.95 -10.66
C GLU A 74 -2.81 -10.63 -9.56
N ALA A 75 -1.49 -10.42 -9.51
CA ALA A 75 -0.63 -10.96 -8.46
C ALA A 75 -1.01 -10.44 -7.06
N VAL A 76 -1.37 -9.15 -6.94
CA VAL A 76 -1.91 -8.60 -5.68
C VAL A 76 -3.23 -9.28 -5.30
N ASN A 77 -4.16 -9.41 -6.25
CA ASN A 77 -5.45 -10.05 -5.98
C ASN A 77 -5.24 -11.50 -5.53
N ALA A 78 -4.37 -12.25 -6.22
CA ALA A 78 -4.04 -13.62 -5.88
C ALA A 78 -3.42 -13.73 -4.48
N ALA A 79 -2.53 -12.82 -4.09
CA ALA A 79 -1.95 -12.82 -2.75
C ALA A 79 -3.02 -12.64 -1.65
N ILE A 80 -4.01 -11.77 -1.87
CA ILE A 80 -5.14 -11.58 -0.94
C ILE A 80 -6.07 -12.79 -0.96
N GLU A 81 -6.29 -13.43 -2.12
CA GLU A 81 -7.13 -14.62 -2.23
C GLU A 81 -6.50 -15.83 -1.52
N ILE A 82 -5.17 -15.98 -1.61
CA ILE A 82 -4.41 -17.05 -0.96
C ILE A 82 -4.43 -16.90 0.57
N ASP A 83 -4.20 -15.68 1.08
CA ASP A 83 -4.14 -15.42 2.53
C ASP A 83 -4.85 -14.11 2.91
N PRO A 84 -6.19 -14.09 2.89
CA PRO A 84 -6.96 -12.89 3.17
C PRO A 84 -6.79 -12.42 4.62
N ASP A 85 -6.68 -13.36 5.57
CA ASP A 85 -6.57 -13.07 7.00
C ASP A 85 -5.17 -12.54 7.36
N GLY A 86 -4.10 -13.12 6.81
CA GLY A 86 -2.74 -12.61 6.99
C GLY A 86 -2.55 -11.23 6.36
N CYS A 87 -3.11 -11.01 5.17
CA CYS A 87 -3.11 -9.69 4.54
C CYS A 87 -3.87 -8.64 5.36
N ALA A 88 -5.00 -9.01 5.96
CA ALA A 88 -5.75 -8.15 6.86
C ALA A 88 -5.00 -7.90 8.19
N ALA A 89 -4.34 -8.92 8.74
CA ALA A 89 -3.52 -8.82 9.94
C ALA A 89 -2.33 -7.88 9.73
N MET A 90 -1.64 -7.95 8.59
CA MET A 90 -0.56 -7.02 8.23
C MET A 90 -1.07 -5.57 8.21
N PHE A 91 -2.25 -5.34 7.64
CA PHE A 91 -2.88 -4.01 7.68
C PHE A 91 -3.22 -3.58 9.11
N ALA A 92 -3.74 -4.49 9.93
CA ALA A 92 -4.09 -4.20 11.32
C ALA A 92 -2.86 -3.87 12.18
N VAL A 93 -1.73 -4.58 12.00
CA VAL A 93 -0.47 -4.28 12.70
C VAL A 93 -0.02 -2.84 12.42
N PHE A 94 -0.09 -2.40 11.17
CA PHE A 94 0.19 -1.01 10.79
C PHE A 94 -0.73 -0.01 11.52
N MET A 95 -2.01 -0.34 11.66
CA MET A 95 -3.03 0.53 12.27
C MET A 95 -3.08 0.50 13.80
N THR A 96 -2.25 -0.30 14.51
CA THR A 96 -2.36 -0.48 15.98
C THR A 96 -1.26 0.14 16.81
N ARG A 97 -0.19 0.70 16.23
CA ARG A 97 0.91 1.32 17.00
C ARG A 97 1.32 2.70 16.48
N CYS A 98 1.65 3.59 17.41
CA CYS A 98 2.19 4.91 17.12
C CYS A 98 3.55 4.77 16.46
N CYS A 99 3.69 5.33 15.28
CA CYS A 99 4.94 5.33 14.52
C CYS A 99 6.05 6.18 15.15
N TYR A 100 5.71 7.10 16.07
CA TYR A 100 6.69 7.92 16.77
C TYR A 100 7.17 7.29 18.08
N CYS A 101 6.25 6.86 18.95
CA CYS A 101 6.59 6.38 20.29
C CYS A 101 6.39 4.86 20.51
N GLY A 102 5.94 4.13 19.49
CA GLY A 102 5.72 2.67 19.54
C GLY A 102 4.53 2.21 20.39
N ARG A 103 3.89 3.11 21.15
CA ARG A 103 2.74 2.78 22.00
C ARG A 103 1.51 2.36 21.18
N ARG A 104 0.66 1.52 21.76
CA ARG A 104 -0.60 1.09 21.14
C ARG A 104 -1.52 2.28 20.88
N LEU A 105 -2.12 2.32 19.69
CA LEU A 105 -3.10 3.35 19.29
C LEU A 105 -4.46 3.00 19.90
N THR A 106 -4.94 3.88 20.76
CA THR A 106 -6.15 3.65 21.58
C THR A 106 -7.41 4.23 20.94
N ASP A 107 -7.31 5.36 20.23
CA ASP A 107 -8.45 6.04 19.60
C ASP A 107 -8.46 5.95 18.06
N PRO A 108 -9.65 6.03 17.41
CA PRO A 108 -9.80 5.89 15.96
C PRO A 108 -8.99 6.90 15.13
N GLU A 109 -8.82 8.12 15.64
CA GLU A 109 -8.10 9.18 14.95
C GLU A 109 -6.59 8.91 14.98
N SER A 110 -6.07 8.46 16.11
CA SER A 110 -4.69 8.02 16.22
C SER A 110 -4.38 6.81 15.32
N LYS A 111 -5.33 5.87 15.19
CA LYS A 111 -5.26 4.77 14.21
C LYS A 111 -5.22 5.29 12.78
N ALA A 112 -6.02 6.31 12.45
CA ALA A 112 -6.05 6.90 11.10
C ALA A 112 -4.73 7.56 10.70
N TYR A 113 -4.04 8.22 11.64
CA TYR A 113 -2.75 8.86 11.38
C TYR A 113 -1.53 7.97 11.63
N GLY A 114 -1.73 6.81 12.27
CA GLY A 114 -0.62 5.99 12.77
C GLY A 114 0.18 6.67 13.88
N ILE A 115 -0.32 7.74 14.51
CA ILE A 115 0.35 8.51 15.56
C ILE A 115 -0.56 8.54 16.79
N GLY A 116 -0.04 8.13 17.95
CA GLY A 116 -0.77 8.10 19.21
C GLY A 116 -1.25 9.48 19.67
N PRO A 117 -2.30 9.55 20.51
CA PRO A 117 -2.93 10.81 20.88
C PRO A 117 -1.95 11.78 21.56
N GLU A 118 -1.05 11.24 22.37
CA GLU A 118 0.01 12.02 23.03
C GLU A 118 1.02 12.60 22.04
N CYS A 119 1.32 11.87 20.96
CA CYS A 119 2.34 12.25 19.98
C CYS A 119 1.80 13.19 18.90
N ARG A 120 0.48 13.28 18.72
CA ARG A 120 -0.17 14.22 17.80
C ARG A 120 -0.69 15.48 18.47
N ARG A 121 -0.57 15.60 19.80
CA ARG A 121 -1.05 16.76 20.55
C ARG A 121 -0.33 18.03 20.09
N GLY A 122 -1.10 19.05 19.71
CA GLY A 122 -0.56 20.33 19.23
C GLY A 122 0.02 20.29 17.81
N VAL A 123 -0.05 19.16 17.11
CA VAL A 123 0.40 19.06 15.72
C VAL A 123 -0.75 19.44 14.78
N PRO A 124 -0.56 20.42 13.86
CA PRO A 124 -1.59 20.78 12.91
C PRO A 124 -2.00 19.60 12.01
N ALA A 125 -3.29 19.47 11.69
CA ALA A 125 -3.81 18.39 10.85
C ALA A 125 -3.09 18.23 9.49
N PRO A 126 -2.69 19.30 8.77
CA PRO A 126 -1.90 19.17 7.54
C PRO A 126 -0.54 18.49 7.74
N VAL A 127 0.09 18.72 8.90
CA VAL A 127 1.38 18.11 9.26
C VAL A 127 1.19 16.64 9.60
N LEU A 128 0.14 16.29 10.34
CA LEU A 128 -0.21 14.89 10.63
C LEU A 128 -0.47 14.09 9.35
N ALA A 129 -1.16 14.69 8.37
CA ALA A 129 -1.38 14.07 7.07
C ALA A 129 -0.06 13.84 6.30
N ALA A 130 0.89 14.79 6.36
CA ALA A 130 2.21 14.63 5.76
C ALA A 130 3.05 13.55 6.45
N MET A 131 3.00 13.46 7.79
CA MET A 131 3.71 12.45 8.57
C MET A 131 3.19 11.04 8.33
N ALA A 132 1.86 10.84 8.25
CA ALA A 132 1.27 9.54 7.92
C ALA A 132 1.81 8.98 6.59
N ASN A 133 1.97 9.86 5.58
CA ASN A 133 2.58 9.50 4.30
C ASN A 133 4.07 9.14 4.42
N ALA A 134 4.84 9.84 5.27
CA ALA A 134 6.26 9.57 5.48
C ALA A 134 6.51 8.26 6.24
N VAL A 135 5.68 7.99 7.25
CA VAL A 135 5.70 6.77 8.07
C VAL A 135 5.40 5.53 7.22
N GLY A 136 4.39 5.62 6.35
CA GLY A 136 4.10 4.56 5.38
C GLY A 136 5.31 4.20 4.52
N ARG A 137 6.11 5.20 4.09
CA ARG A 137 7.34 4.97 3.32
C ARG A 137 8.47 4.36 4.15
N ALA A 138 8.73 4.88 5.34
CA ALA A 138 9.82 4.40 6.21
C ALA A 138 9.59 2.96 6.72
N HIS A 139 8.34 2.58 6.98
CA HIS A 139 8.01 1.21 7.34
C HIS A 139 8.31 0.22 6.21
N GLY A 140 7.99 0.60 4.96
CA GLY A 140 8.37 -0.20 3.78
C GLY A 140 9.88 -0.48 3.75
N LEU A 141 10.72 0.53 4.00
CA LEU A 141 12.17 0.35 4.03
C LEU A 141 12.64 -0.59 5.17
N HIS A 142 12.02 -0.53 6.35
CA HIS A 142 12.44 -1.33 7.50
C HIS A 142 12.06 -2.81 7.38
N VAL A 143 10.85 -3.12 6.88
CA VAL A 143 10.44 -4.50 6.58
C VAL A 143 11.44 -5.14 5.59
N GLN A 144 11.93 -4.34 4.65
CA GLN A 144 12.91 -4.81 3.68
C GLN A 144 14.27 -5.14 4.32
N THR A 145 14.78 -4.27 5.17
CA THR A 145 16.04 -4.53 5.88
C THR A 145 15.95 -5.77 6.78
N ALA A 146 14.82 -5.98 7.47
CA ALA A 146 14.61 -7.12 8.35
C ALA A 146 14.53 -8.47 7.61
N LYS A 147 13.94 -8.50 6.40
CA LYS A 147 13.95 -9.69 5.54
C LYS A 147 15.36 -10.05 5.08
N ASN A 148 16.15 -9.05 4.70
CA ASN A 148 17.53 -9.24 4.23
C ASN A 148 18.51 -9.60 5.36
N ALA A 149 18.13 -9.34 6.61
CA ALA A 149 18.93 -9.67 7.80
C ALA A 149 18.64 -11.07 8.38
N ARG A 150 17.64 -11.81 7.87
CA ARG A 150 17.44 -13.22 8.27
C ARG A 150 18.45 -14.10 7.52
N PRO A 151 19.35 -14.80 8.23
CA PRO A 151 20.20 -15.79 7.58
C PRO A 151 19.33 -16.92 7.02
N GLU A 152 19.63 -17.34 5.78
CA GLU A 152 19.04 -18.52 5.15
C GLU A 152 19.32 -19.74 6.05
N GLY A 153 18.30 -20.21 6.80
CA GLY A 153 18.41 -21.42 7.62
C GLY A 153 17.83 -21.38 9.05
N ALA A 154 17.30 -20.25 9.52
CA ALA A 154 16.61 -20.22 10.82
C ALA A 154 15.17 -20.75 10.72
N THR A 155 15.01 -22.06 10.91
CA THR A 155 13.70 -22.74 11.09
C THR A 155 13.12 -22.38 12.47
N PRO A 156 11.78 -22.19 12.60
CA PRO A 156 11.13 -21.90 13.89
C PRO A 156 11.31 -23.00 14.94
#